data_AF-A0A9D7W0R2-F1
#
_entry.id   AF-A0A9D7W0R2-F1
#
_cell.length_a   1.000
_cell.length_b   1.000
_cell.length_c   1.000
_cell.angle_alpha   90.00
_cell.angle_beta   90.00
_cell.angle_gamma   90.00
#
_symmetry.space_group_name_H-M   'P 1'
#
loop_
_entity.id
_entity.type
_entity.pdbx_description
1 polymer ?
#
loop_
_entity_poly.entity_id
_entity_poly.type
_entity_poly.pdbx_seq_one_letter_code
_entity_poly.pdbx_strand_id
1 'polypeptide(L)'
;MKRGLLFWVFGLTLVTGVCQSQSNQMLKWKYGIAGGITLPQLPDYFDPNLGWNGKLFSSYSMKNKSVFTSLGIRNIRYDNLAIFSSVVAKDLFFELGIKSNFGKLSKTNLMINYSPSYVVKSTKTYNGFDNQIPRITSIIDQYDNIINHSIAVGVELELTESSSLTLKYQQPLISSQNQQFIDALPPLINISYAINFNTFISKTDERQRMISSLKALQRDTLYVIDRSCTNDITKDQIDSLWATNYQFSKYRIIGDDEISTIQKRQNCVHFAVFGNHYAGIGEPTTSGIYLLDKNLINVEYPYPAFTRITGGTRKCFGSMENIAIGIFIFNNRLSKKLN
;
A
#
# COMPACT_ATOMS: atom_id res chain seq x y z
N MET A 1 17.69 40.11 -27.29
CA MET A 1 16.22 40.09 -27.47
C MET A 1 15.83 39.04 -28.50
N LYS A 2 14.71 38.35 -28.27
CA LYS A 2 14.11 37.25 -29.06
C LYS A 2 14.75 35.86 -28.95
N ARG A 3 14.41 35.16 -27.86
CA ARG A 3 14.12 33.69 -27.81
C ARG A 3 13.40 33.29 -26.51
N GLY A 4 12.61 34.21 -25.95
CA GLY A 4 11.78 33.96 -24.78
C GLY A 4 10.34 34.30 -25.13
N LEU A 5 9.63 33.37 -25.78
CA LEU A 5 8.16 33.42 -25.90
C LEU A 5 7.61 32.12 -26.52
N LEU A 6 7.97 30.95 -25.98
CA LEU A 6 7.31 29.69 -26.38
C LEU A 6 7.24 28.62 -25.27
N PHE A 7 7.68 28.92 -24.05
CA PHE A 7 7.58 28.01 -22.89
C PHE A 7 6.50 28.42 -21.87
N TRP A 8 5.74 29.48 -22.13
CA TRP A 8 4.76 30.04 -21.17
C TRP A 8 3.28 29.81 -21.52
N VAL A 9 2.96 28.90 -22.46
CA VAL A 9 1.56 28.60 -22.84
C VAL A 9 1.16 27.13 -22.66
N PHE A 10 2.08 26.20 -22.37
CA PHE A 10 1.73 24.79 -22.09
C PHE A 10 1.59 24.44 -20.60
N GLY A 11 1.78 25.41 -19.69
CA GLY A 11 1.75 25.18 -18.24
C GLY A 11 0.41 25.43 -17.53
N LEU A 12 -0.63 25.91 -18.21
CA LEU A 12 -1.86 26.39 -17.55
C LEU A 12 -3.20 25.92 -18.14
N THR A 13 -3.19 24.99 -19.10
CA THR A 13 -4.41 24.36 -19.63
C THR A 13 -4.31 22.84 -19.61
N LEU A 14 -4.28 22.24 -18.41
CA LEU A 14 -4.48 20.79 -18.22
C LEU A 14 -5.13 20.49 -16.85
N VAL A 15 -6.05 21.36 -16.42
CA VAL A 15 -6.95 21.09 -15.28
C VAL A 15 -8.39 21.12 -15.76
N THR A 16 -8.77 20.18 -16.63
CA THR A 16 -10.16 19.68 -16.76
C THR A 16 -10.14 18.42 -17.63
N GLY A 17 -9.72 17.32 -17.03
CA GLY A 17 -9.85 15.98 -17.60
C GLY A 17 -10.14 15.05 -16.44
N VAL A 18 -11.40 15.02 -15.99
CA VAL A 18 -11.87 14.05 -15.00
C VAL A 18 -11.90 12.69 -15.69
N CYS A 19 -10.77 11.99 -15.70
CA CYS A 19 -10.74 10.58 -16.05
C CYS A 19 -10.84 9.81 -14.73
N GLN A 20 -12.04 9.33 -14.42
CA GLN A 20 -12.25 8.39 -13.32
C GLN A 20 -11.63 7.05 -13.73
N SER A 21 -10.47 6.74 -13.14
CA SER A 21 -10.01 5.36 -12.99
C SER A 21 -10.61 4.84 -11.70
N GLN A 22 -11.63 3.98 -11.82
CA GLN A 22 -12.05 3.11 -10.71
C GLN A 22 -10.96 2.06 -10.50
N SER A 23 -10.17 2.18 -9.44
CA SER A 23 -9.32 1.09 -8.98
C SER A 23 -8.82 1.33 -7.56
N ASN A 24 -9.28 0.44 -6.67
CA ASN A 24 -8.77 0.09 -5.34
C ASN A 24 -8.65 1.19 -4.28
N GLN A 25 -8.99 0.83 -3.04
CA GLN A 25 -8.79 1.67 -1.85
C GLN A 25 -7.30 1.97 -1.68
N MET A 26 -6.78 2.98 -2.38
CA MET A 26 -5.43 3.50 -2.12
C MET A 26 -5.39 3.97 -0.66
N LEU A 27 -4.39 3.51 0.08
CA LEU A 27 -4.09 4.04 1.41
C LEU A 27 -3.98 5.56 1.30
N LYS A 28 -4.83 6.27 2.07
CA LYS A 28 -4.92 7.73 2.01
C LYS A 28 -3.58 8.39 2.37
N TRP A 29 -2.77 7.75 3.21
CA TRP A 29 -1.41 8.15 3.55
C TRP A 29 -0.42 7.09 3.06
N LYS A 30 0.78 7.48 2.64
CA LYS A 30 1.93 6.60 2.38
C LYS A 30 3.15 7.25 3.00
N TYR A 31 4.01 6.50 3.64
CA TYR A 31 5.26 7.02 4.20
C TYR A 31 6.32 5.92 4.21
N GLY A 32 7.58 6.31 4.18
CA GLY A 32 8.67 5.35 4.22
C GLY A 32 10.00 5.96 3.78
N ILE A 33 10.84 5.12 3.21
CA ILE A 33 12.20 5.47 2.81
C ILE A 33 12.37 5.31 1.30
N ALA A 34 13.21 6.13 0.70
CA ALA A 34 13.64 5.98 -0.68
C ALA A 34 15.15 6.20 -0.79
N GLY A 35 15.79 5.45 -1.68
CA GLY A 35 17.19 5.57 -2.00
C GLY A 35 17.38 5.56 -3.50
N GLY A 36 18.40 6.24 -3.99
CA GLY A 36 18.58 6.40 -5.43
C GLY A 36 19.93 6.93 -5.85
N ILE A 37 20.08 7.03 -7.16
CA ILE A 37 21.24 7.62 -7.83
C ILE A 37 20.89 8.99 -8.39
N THR A 38 21.89 9.86 -8.47
CA THR A 38 21.76 11.19 -9.07
C THR A 38 22.85 11.40 -10.10
N LEU A 39 22.47 11.80 -11.30
CA LEU A 39 23.38 12.11 -12.39
C LEU A 39 23.36 13.62 -12.65
N PRO A 40 24.40 14.36 -12.29
CA PRO A 40 24.48 15.78 -12.60
C PRO A 40 24.67 16.02 -14.10
N GLN A 41 24.00 17.04 -14.61
CA GLN A 41 24.11 17.50 -16.00
C GLN A 41 25.01 18.73 -16.00
N LEU A 42 26.22 18.58 -16.52
CA LEU A 42 27.30 19.54 -16.37
C LEU A 42 27.80 20.05 -17.74
N PRO A 43 28.40 21.24 -17.79
CA PRO A 43 29.16 21.70 -18.96
C PRO A 43 30.34 20.77 -19.30
N ASP A 44 30.80 20.79 -20.55
CA ASP A 44 31.79 19.86 -21.12
C ASP A 44 33.15 19.79 -20.39
N TYR A 45 33.51 20.81 -19.61
CA TYR A 45 34.76 20.82 -18.84
C TYR A 45 34.64 20.12 -17.47
N PHE A 46 33.45 19.69 -17.09
CA PHE A 46 33.21 18.82 -15.95
C PHE A 46 32.73 17.44 -16.40
N ASP A 47 33.33 16.39 -15.85
CA ASP A 47 32.91 15.01 -16.06
C ASP A 47 31.97 14.57 -14.92
N PRO A 48 30.69 14.28 -15.19
CA PRO A 48 29.73 13.91 -14.16
C PRO A 48 29.98 12.49 -13.64
N ASN A 49 30.03 12.34 -12.31
CA ASN A 49 30.04 11.04 -11.66
C ASN A 49 28.66 10.71 -11.08
N LEU A 50 28.38 9.42 -10.93
CA LEU A 50 27.17 8.97 -10.23
C LEU A 50 27.22 9.38 -8.76
N GLY A 51 26.25 10.22 -8.37
CA GLY A 51 25.93 10.53 -7.00
C GLY A 51 24.85 9.61 -6.45
N TRP A 52 24.52 9.79 -5.17
CA TRP A 52 23.49 9.03 -4.48
C TRP A 52 22.62 9.94 -3.62
N ASN A 53 21.41 9.48 -3.32
CA ASN A 53 20.52 10.15 -2.39
C ASN A 53 19.77 9.14 -1.52
N GLY A 54 19.41 9.58 -0.31
CA GLY A 54 18.55 8.84 0.60
C GLY A 54 17.56 9.81 1.23
N LYS A 55 16.28 9.43 1.27
CA LYS A 55 15.21 10.31 1.76
C LYS A 55 14.12 9.56 2.51
N LEU A 56 13.54 10.25 3.49
CA LEU A 56 12.24 9.93 4.05
C LEU A 56 11.17 10.59 3.21
N PHE A 57 10.06 9.91 2.96
CA PHE A 57 8.95 10.47 2.23
C PHE A 57 7.62 10.27 2.97
N SER A 58 6.70 11.19 2.70
CA SER A 58 5.29 11.09 3.06
C SER A 58 4.44 11.55 1.87
N SER A 59 3.30 10.93 1.66
CA SER A 59 2.38 11.25 0.56
C SER A 59 0.94 11.05 1.01
N TYR A 60 0.09 12.03 0.73
CA TYR A 60 -1.34 12.01 1.01
C TYR A 60 -2.14 11.98 -0.29
N SER A 61 -2.95 10.95 -0.48
CA SER A 61 -3.78 10.77 -1.67
C SER A 61 -5.16 11.40 -1.49
N MET A 62 -5.47 12.35 -2.36
CA MET A 62 -6.74 13.07 -2.50
C MET A 62 -7.41 12.70 -3.84
N LYS A 63 -8.30 11.70 -3.83
CA LYS A 63 -8.98 11.20 -5.05
C LYS A 63 -7.96 10.85 -6.16
N ASN A 64 -7.82 11.70 -7.17
CA ASN A 64 -6.96 11.46 -8.35
C ASN A 64 -5.58 12.16 -8.26
N LYS A 65 -5.33 12.90 -7.17
CA LYS A 65 -4.10 13.65 -6.95
C LYS A 65 -3.51 13.26 -5.60
N SER A 66 -2.20 13.40 -5.44
CA SER A 66 -1.56 13.22 -4.15
C SER A 66 -0.64 14.40 -3.87
N VAL A 67 -0.59 14.86 -2.63
CA VAL A 67 0.43 15.81 -2.16
C VAL A 67 1.53 14.98 -1.52
N PHE A 68 2.79 15.28 -1.80
CA PHE A 68 3.91 14.57 -1.20
C PHE A 68 4.96 15.52 -0.65
N THR A 69 5.65 15.04 0.37
CA THR A 69 6.79 15.70 0.98
C THR A 69 7.94 14.72 1.13
N SER A 70 9.16 15.19 0.99
CA SER A 70 10.34 14.38 1.33
C SER A 70 11.40 15.22 2.02
N LEU A 71 12.20 14.56 2.87
CA LEU A 71 13.39 15.13 3.49
C LEU A 71 14.52 14.14 3.27
N GLY A 72 15.64 14.60 2.73
CA GLY A 72 16.72 13.71 2.37
C GLY A 72 18.09 14.33 2.36
N ILE A 73 19.07 13.46 2.16
CA ILE A 73 20.46 13.81 1.97
C ILE A 73 20.86 13.37 0.56
N ARG A 74 21.68 14.18 -0.11
CA ARG A 74 22.20 13.83 -1.43
C ARG A 74 23.68 14.14 -1.52
N ASN A 75 24.37 13.30 -2.27
CA ASN A 75 25.76 13.43 -2.59
C ASN A 75 25.92 13.59 -4.11
N ILE A 76 26.67 14.60 -4.50
CA ILE A 76 26.97 14.92 -5.89
C ILE A 76 28.49 14.88 -6.05
N ARG A 77 28.95 14.26 -7.12
CA ARG A 77 30.36 14.15 -7.45
C ARG A 77 30.56 14.47 -8.93
N TYR A 78 31.63 15.18 -9.22
CA TYR A 78 32.09 15.44 -10.58
C TYR A 78 33.57 15.77 -10.59
N ASP A 79 34.20 15.57 -11.74
CA ASP A 79 35.61 15.88 -11.95
C ASP A 79 35.73 17.10 -12.85
N ASN A 80 36.68 17.98 -12.55
CA ASN A 80 37.04 19.13 -13.37
C ASN A 80 38.31 18.77 -14.12
N LEU A 81 38.16 18.50 -15.41
CA LEU A 81 39.24 18.02 -16.26
C LEU A 81 40.28 19.13 -16.53
N ALA A 82 39.86 20.40 -16.51
CA ALA A 82 40.73 21.54 -16.82
C ALA A 82 41.78 21.81 -15.72
N ILE A 83 41.46 21.49 -14.47
CA ILE A 83 42.34 21.77 -13.30
C ILE A 83 42.65 20.51 -12.48
N PHE A 84 42.44 19.32 -13.05
CA PHE A 84 42.74 18.02 -12.43
C PHE A 84 42.20 17.90 -11.01
N SER A 85 40.93 18.27 -10.80
CA SER A 85 40.33 18.27 -9.46
C SER A 85 38.98 17.58 -9.42
N SER A 86 38.71 16.81 -8.39
CA SER A 86 37.39 16.23 -8.11
C SER A 86 36.65 17.09 -7.08
N VAL A 87 35.34 17.27 -7.26
CA VAL A 87 34.48 17.95 -6.30
C VAL A 87 33.43 16.97 -5.79
N VAL A 88 33.23 16.99 -4.47
CA VAL A 88 32.17 16.25 -3.79
C VAL A 88 31.36 17.21 -2.94
N ALA A 89 30.09 17.37 -3.30
CA ALA A 89 29.12 18.17 -2.55
C ALA A 89 28.10 17.25 -1.85
N LYS A 90 27.70 17.63 -0.65
CA LYS A 90 26.62 17.00 0.12
C LYS A 90 25.63 18.06 0.56
N ASP A 91 24.36 17.80 0.29
CA ASP A 91 23.27 18.68 0.68
C ASP A 91 22.19 17.96 1.49
N LEU A 92 21.47 18.74 2.27
CA LEU A 92 20.18 18.39 2.84
C LEU A 92 19.12 19.01 1.94
N PHE A 93 18.13 18.24 1.52
CA PHE A 93 17.07 18.73 0.67
C PHE A 93 15.71 18.41 1.24
N PHE A 94 14.77 19.30 0.96
CA PHE A 94 13.35 19.08 1.18
C PHE A 94 12.65 19.05 -0.18
N GLU A 95 11.58 18.29 -0.31
CA GLU A 95 10.70 18.31 -1.48
C GLU A 95 9.27 18.53 -1.02
N LEU A 96 8.55 19.41 -1.71
CA LEU A 96 7.10 19.54 -1.60
C LEU A 96 6.53 19.53 -3.01
N GLY A 97 5.59 18.64 -3.28
CA GLY A 97 5.04 18.50 -4.62
C GLY A 97 3.68 17.85 -4.68
N ILE A 98 3.20 17.76 -5.91
CA ILE A 98 1.95 17.10 -6.26
C ILE A 98 2.22 15.99 -7.25
N LYS A 99 1.43 14.92 -7.15
CA LYS A 99 1.38 13.81 -8.08
C LYS A 99 -0.03 13.71 -8.63
N SER A 100 -0.17 13.33 -9.89
CA SER A 100 -1.46 13.04 -10.51
C SER A 100 -1.33 11.77 -11.34
N ASN A 101 -2.34 10.92 -11.29
CA ASN A 101 -2.38 9.74 -12.14
C ASN A 101 -2.40 10.17 -13.62
N PHE A 102 -1.51 9.60 -14.43
CA PHE A 102 -1.37 9.93 -15.84
C PHE A 102 -2.07 8.86 -16.71
N GLY A 103 -3.31 9.16 -17.11
CA GLY A 103 -4.02 8.41 -18.17
C GLY A 103 -4.50 7.01 -17.77
N LYS A 104 -4.73 6.15 -18.78
CA LYS A 104 -5.30 4.78 -18.63
C LYS A 104 -4.35 3.78 -17.95
N LEU A 105 -3.11 4.16 -17.65
CA LEU A 105 -2.12 3.30 -17.00
C LEU A 105 -2.27 3.43 -15.48
N SER A 106 -2.94 2.46 -14.86
CA SER A 106 -3.40 2.48 -13.47
C SER A 106 -2.30 2.60 -12.38
N LYS A 107 -1.03 2.73 -12.76
CA LYS A 107 0.13 2.74 -11.84
C LYS A 107 1.20 3.79 -12.17
N THR A 108 0.90 4.76 -13.03
CA THR A 108 1.86 5.81 -13.43
C THR A 108 1.38 7.16 -12.94
N ASN A 109 2.22 7.85 -12.19
CA ASN A 109 1.95 9.19 -11.66
C ASN A 109 2.92 10.20 -12.28
N LEU A 110 2.38 11.29 -12.82
CA LEU A 110 3.19 12.46 -13.16
C LEU A 110 3.38 13.31 -11.91
N MET A 111 4.58 13.81 -11.68
CA MET A 111 4.91 14.64 -10.52
C MET A 111 5.58 15.95 -10.90
N ILE A 112 5.26 16.97 -10.12
CA ILE A 112 5.96 18.25 -10.10
C ILE A 112 6.21 18.65 -8.65
N ASN A 113 7.42 19.11 -8.36
CA ASN A 113 7.78 19.51 -7.00
C ASN A 113 8.76 20.66 -6.95
N TYR A 114 8.65 21.41 -5.88
CA TYR A 114 9.65 22.38 -5.44
C TYR A 114 10.61 21.67 -4.49
N SER A 115 11.92 21.94 -4.63
CA SER A 115 12.97 21.28 -3.86
C SER A 115 14.06 22.28 -3.44
N PRO A 116 13.92 22.93 -2.29
CA PRO A 116 15.01 23.66 -1.69
C PRO A 116 16.05 22.70 -1.10
N SER A 117 17.33 23.06 -1.19
CA SER A 117 18.44 22.32 -0.59
C SER A 117 19.50 23.23 0.02
N TYR A 118 20.16 22.75 1.06
CA TYR A 118 21.24 23.44 1.77
C TYR A 118 22.50 22.61 1.67
N VAL A 119 23.57 23.17 1.09
CA VAL A 119 24.86 22.49 1.00
C VAL A 119 25.50 22.47 2.39
N VAL A 120 25.66 21.28 2.97
CA VAL A 120 26.24 21.11 4.32
C VAL A 120 27.76 20.93 4.24
N LYS A 121 28.24 20.31 3.16
CA LYS A 121 29.66 20.01 2.99
C LYS A 121 30.02 20.02 1.52
N SER A 122 31.12 20.66 1.18
CA SER A 122 31.70 20.60 -0.15
C SER A 122 33.22 20.53 -0.07
N THR A 123 33.80 19.52 -0.72
CA THR A 123 35.24 19.27 -0.71
C THR A 123 35.77 19.18 -2.12
N LYS A 124 36.88 19.87 -2.38
CA LYS A 124 37.66 19.80 -3.61
C LYS A 124 38.94 19.03 -3.35
N THR A 125 39.17 17.99 -4.14
CA THR A 125 40.41 17.21 -4.13
C THR A 125 41.18 17.57 -5.39
N TYR A 126 42.34 18.19 -5.24
CA TYR A 126 43.28 18.33 -6.35
C TYR A 126 44.04 17.01 -6.50
N ASN A 127 43.93 16.39 -7.67
CA ASN A 127 44.47 15.07 -7.96
C ASN A 127 45.92 15.11 -8.49
N GLY A 128 46.46 16.31 -8.72
CA GLY A 128 47.85 16.51 -9.15
C GLY A 128 48.10 16.21 -10.63
N PHE A 129 49.27 16.60 -11.08
CA PHE A 129 49.88 16.13 -12.33
C PHE A 129 51.23 15.52 -11.94
N ASP A 130 51.29 14.19 -11.91
CA ASP A 130 52.45 13.33 -11.56
C ASP A 130 53.09 13.54 -10.15
N ASN A 131 53.36 12.46 -9.41
CA ASN A 131 54.00 12.37 -8.08
C ASN A 131 53.60 13.37 -6.95
N GLN A 132 52.60 14.23 -7.12
CA GLN A 132 52.12 15.16 -6.11
C GLN A 132 51.10 14.51 -5.18
N ILE A 133 51.24 14.74 -3.87
CA ILE A 133 50.30 14.25 -2.86
C ILE A 133 48.94 14.94 -3.09
N PRO A 134 47.83 14.21 -3.25
CA PRO A 134 46.50 14.79 -3.40
C PRO A 134 46.16 15.74 -2.26
N ARG A 135 45.64 16.93 -2.59
CA ARG A 135 45.25 17.94 -1.59
C ARG A 135 43.74 18.04 -1.50
N ILE A 136 43.20 17.79 -0.32
CA ILE A 136 41.77 17.91 -0.02
C ILE A 136 41.55 19.25 0.69
N THR A 137 40.66 20.07 0.14
CA THR A 137 40.29 21.37 0.69
C THR A 137 38.78 21.46 0.84
N SER A 138 38.32 22.04 1.95
CA SER A 138 36.92 22.45 2.07
C SER A 138 36.70 23.69 1.21
N ILE A 139 35.64 23.68 0.40
CA ILE A 139 35.27 24.81 -0.45
C ILE A 139 33.88 25.36 -0.09
N ILE A 140 33.32 24.96 1.05
CA ILE A 140 31.97 25.38 1.46
C ILE A 140 31.85 26.90 1.61
N ASP A 141 32.88 27.54 2.18
CA ASP A 141 32.92 28.99 2.40
C ASP A 141 33.10 29.79 1.10
N GLN A 142 33.30 29.11 -0.04
CA GLN A 142 33.40 29.71 -1.36
C GLN A 142 32.06 29.70 -2.11
N TYR A 143 31.00 29.09 -1.56
CA TYR A 143 29.67 29.09 -2.17
C TYR A 143 28.97 30.42 -1.87
N ASP A 144 28.62 31.17 -2.91
CA ASP A 144 27.72 32.31 -2.79
C ASP A 144 26.27 31.80 -2.65
N ASN A 145 25.96 30.62 -3.22
CA ASN A 145 24.63 30.00 -3.20
C ASN A 145 24.60 28.69 -2.40
N ILE A 146 24.81 28.79 -1.08
CA ILE A 146 24.69 27.64 -0.16
C ILE A 146 23.26 27.09 -0.10
N ILE A 147 22.26 27.99 -0.15
CA ILE A 147 20.84 27.63 -0.25
C ILE A 147 20.43 27.65 -1.71
N ASN A 148 19.96 26.51 -2.20
CA ASN A 148 19.57 26.29 -3.58
C ASN A 148 18.08 26.05 -3.67
N HIS A 149 17.45 26.67 -4.66
CA HIS A 149 16.04 26.49 -4.96
C HIS A 149 15.91 25.80 -6.31
N SER A 150 15.06 24.79 -6.40
CA SER A 150 14.88 24.07 -7.66
C SER A 150 13.44 23.62 -7.86
N ILE A 151 13.07 23.45 -9.12
CA ILE A 151 11.82 22.82 -9.52
C ILE A 151 12.17 21.51 -10.20
N ALA A 152 11.34 20.50 -10.01
CA ALA A 152 11.53 19.21 -10.60
C ALA A 152 10.24 18.65 -11.18
N VAL A 153 10.39 17.89 -12.26
CA VAL A 153 9.32 17.20 -12.95
C VAL A 153 9.75 15.76 -13.16
N GLY A 154 8.82 14.83 -13.01
CA GLY A 154 9.15 13.42 -13.13
C GLY A 154 7.93 12.51 -13.26
N VAL A 155 8.23 11.22 -13.28
CA VAL A 155 7.26 10.14 -13.32
C VAL A 155 7.56 9.17 -12.19
N GLU A 156 6.52 8.72 -11.52
CA GLU A 156 6.57 7.62 -10.56
C GLU A 156 5.75 6.44 -11.09
N LEU A 157 6.38 5.27 -11.04
CA LEU A 157 5.78 3.99 -11.36
C LEU A 157 5.55 3.24 -10.06
N GLU A 158 4.28 3.02 -9.70
CA GLU A 158 3.93 2.13 -8.59
C GLU A 158 4.14 0.68 -9.04
N LEU A 159 5.17 0.02 -8.51
CA LEU A 159 5.48 -1.37 -8.86
C LEU A 159 4.55 -2.31 -8.08
N THR A 160 4.44 -2.07 -6.77
CA THR A 160 3.56 -2.79 -5.84
C THR A 160 2.88 -1.79 -4.90
N GLU A 161 2.01 -2.27 -3.99
CA GLU A 161 1.43 -1.41 -2.96
C GLU A 161 2.47 -0.88 -1.95
N SER A 162 3.60 -1.59 -1.82
CA SER A 162 4.69 -1.28 -0.90
C SER A 162 5.92 -0.68 -1.58
N SER A 163 5.95 -0.54 -2.92
CA SER A 163 7.12 -0.02 -3.62
C SER A 163 6.83 0.78 -4.87
N SER A 164 7.67 1.79 -5.11
CA SER A 164 7.61 2.60 -6.33
C SER A 164 9.00 2.96 -6.85
N LEU A 165 9.09 3.18 -8.15
CA LEU A 165 10.28 3.69 -8.84
C LEU A 165 9.97 5.12 -9.31
N THR A 166 10.89 6.05 -9.07
CA THR A 166 10.77 7.46 -9.50
C THR A 166 11.90 7.80 -10.45
N LEU A 167 11.57 8.44 -11.56
CA LEU A 167 12.50 9.10 -12.47
C LEU A 167 12.14 10.59 -12.51
N LYS A 168 13.11 11.46 -12.21
CA LYS A 168 12.89 12.90 -12.09
C LYS A 168 14.03 13.68 -12.75
N TYR A 169 13.69 14.79 -13.38
CA TYR A 169 14.62 15.85 -13.74
C TYR A 169 14.45 17.05 -12.81
N GLN A 170 15.55 17.58 -12.28
CA GLN A 170 15.59 18.71 -11.35
C GLN A 170 16.36 19.86 -11.98
N GLN A 171 15.71 21.03 -12.05
CA GLN A 171 16.29 22.25 -12.58
C GLN A 171 16.47 23.28 -11.45
N PRO A 172 17.70 23.70 -11.13
CA PRO A 172 17.93 24.84 -10.23
C PRO A 172 17.34 26.12 -10.83
N LEU A 173 16.77 26.97 -9.98
CA LEU A 173 16.22 28.28 -10.35
C LEU A 173 17.32 29.32 -10.52
N ILE A 174 18.39 29.20 -9.74
CA ILE A 174 19.59 30.03 -9.79
C ILE A 174 20.77 29.08 -9.83
N SER A 175 21.66 29.25 -10.80
CA SER A 175 22.95 28.56 -10.82
C SER A 175 24.03 29.52 -11.27
N SER A 176 25.01 29.80 -10.41
CA SER A 176 26.29 30.39 -10.81
C SER A 176 27.27 29.26 -11.09
N GLN A 177 28.05 29.42 -12.15
CA GLN A 177 29.13 28.50 -12.49
C GLN A 177 30.43 29.26 -12.38
N ASN A 178 31.39 28.67 -11.67
CA ASN A 178 32.78 29.11 -11.70
C ASN A 178 33.60 28.07 -12.48
N GLN A 179 34.74 28.48 -13.03
CA GLN A 179 35.67 27.58 -13.71
C GLN A 179 36.23 26.48 -12.80
N GLN A 180 36.15 26.66 -11.47
CA GLN A 180 36.70 25.71 -10.50
C GLN A 180 35.69 24.68 -10.00
N PHE A 181 34.47 25.10 -9.71
CA PHE A 181 33.38 24.28 -9.19
C PHE A 181 32.04 24.94 -9.50
N ILE A 182 30.96 24.19 -9.31
CA ILE A 182 29.59 24.64 -9.51
C ILE A 182 29.08 25.26 -8.22
N ASP A 183 28.87 26.57 -8.24
CA ASP A 183 28.35 27.35 -7.12
C ASP A 183 26.81 27.33 -7.15
N ALA A 184 26.26 26.15 -6.90
CA ALA A 184 24.86 25.82 -6.72
C ALA A 184 24.68 24.30 -6.90
N LEU A 185 23.43 23.87 -6.86
CA LEU A 185 23.05 22.59 -7.45
C LEU A 185 23.08 22.68 -8.99
N PRO A 186 23.79 21.80 -9.72
CA PRO A 186 23.58 21.67 -11.17
C PRO A 186 22.21 21.07 -11.47
N PRO A 187 21.72 21.14 -12.73
CA PRO A 187 20.59 20.31 -13.13
C PRO A 187 20.90 18.82 -12.94
N LEU A 188 19.92 18.02 -12.48
CA LEU A 188 20.14 16.62 -12.14
C LEU A 188 19.06 15.71 -12.72
N ILE A 189 19.46 14.51 -13.13
CA ILE A 189 18.54 13.38 -13.29
C ILE A 189 18.61 12.54 -12.01
N ASN A 190 17.46 12.16 -11.47
CA ASN A 190 17.34 11.35 -10.27
C ASN A 190 16.53 10.08 -10.57
N ILE A 191 17.09 8.93 -10.19
CA ILE A 191 16.39 7.64 -10.21
C ILE A 191 16.36 7.13 -8.78
N SER A 192 15.17 6.92 -8.22
CA SER A 192 14.99 6.50 -6.83
C SER A 192 14.00 5.35 -6.70
N TYR A 193 14.31 4.41 -5.82
CA TYR A 193 13.41 3.34 -5.42
C TYR A 193 12.89 3.61 -4.00
N ALA A 194 11.57 3.51 -3.81
CA ALA A 194 10.90 3.79 -2.56
C ALA A 194 10.25 2.53 -1.97
N ILE A 195 10.30 2.41 -0.65
CA ILE A 195 9.63 1.39 0.15
C ILE A 195 8.63 2.09 1.07
N ASN A 196 7.35 1.75 0.92
CA ASN A 196 6.24 2.27 1.73
C ASN A 196 5.98 1.34 2.92
N PHE A 197 5.94 1.93 4.11
CA PHE A 197 5.71 1.18 5.35
C PHE A 197 4.25 1.04 5.73
N ASN A 198 3.35 1.80 5.11
CA ASN A 198 1.96 1.81 5.52
C ASN A 198 1.24 0.46 5.28
N THR A 199 1.78 -0.40 4.40
CA THR A 199 1.31 -1.77 4.17
C THR A 199 1.68 -2.76 5.28
N PHE A 200 2.65 -2.44 6.14
CA PHE A 200 2.98 -3.28 7.30
C PHE A 200 1.98 -3.10 8.45
N ILE A 201 1.28 -1.96 8.50
CA ILE A 201 0.35 -1.61 9.58
C ILE A 201 -1.12 -1.78 9.14
N SER A 202 -1.44 -1.61 7.85
CA SER A 202 -2.84 -1.60 7.38
C SER A 202 -3.43 -2.97 7.03
N LYS A 203 -2.67 -4.06 7.08
CA LYS A 203 -3.27 -5.39 7.07
C LYS A 203 -3.84 -5.61 8.48
N THR A 204 -5.09 -5.18 8.71
CA THR A 204 -5.89 -5.76 9.80
C THR A 204 -5.75 -7.26 9.66
N ASP A 205 -5.05 -7.87 10.61
CA ASP A 205 -4.84 -9.30 10.69
C ASP A 205 -6.20 -9.99 10.48
N GLU A 206 -6.29 -10.92 9.54
CA GLU A 206 -7.53 -11.67 9.28
C GLU A 206 -8.06 -12.29 10.58
N ARG A 207 -7.16 -12.60 11.52
CA ARG A 207 -7.50 -13.02 12.88
C ARG A 207 -8.21 -11.94 13.68
N GLN A 208 -7.79 -10.67 13.60
CA GLN A 208 -8.47 -9.57 14.29
C GLN A 208 -9.86 -9.30 13.72
N ARG A 209 -10.03 -9.41 12.40
CA ARG A 209 -11.36 -9.32 11.76
C ARG A 209 -12.27 -10.45 12.24
N MET A 210 -11.75 -11.68 12.23
CA MET A 210 -12.45 -12.85 12.77
C MET A 210 -12.85 -12.66 14.24
N ILE A 211 -11.92 -12.25 15.11
CA ILE A 211 -12.20 -12.02 16.53
C ILE A 211 -13.30 -10.96 16.71
N SER A 212 -13.22 -9.86 15.97
CA SER A 212 -14.22 -8.78 16.05
C SER A 212 -15.61 -9.26 15.59
N SER A 213 -15.67 -10.01 14.49
CA SER A 213 -16.89 -10.61 13.95
C SER A 213 -17.51 -11.62 14.90
N LEU A 214 -16.69 -12.50 15.49
CA LEU A 214 -17.15 -13.49 16.46
C LEU A 214 -17.62 -12.85 17.78
N LYS A 215 -16.96 -11.78 18.25
CA LYS A 215 -17.43 -10.99 19.40
C LYS A 215 -18.76 -10.29 19.13
N ALA A 216 -18.97 -9.80 17.89
CA ALA A 216 -20.26 -9.26 17.48
C ALA A 216 -21.32 -10.36 17.50
N LEU A 217 -21.01 -11.54 16.96
CA LEU A 217 -21.92 -12.70 16.97
C LEU A 217 -22.30 -13.14 18.39
N GLN A 218 -21.39 -13.15 19.36
CA GLN A 218 -21.72 -13.48 20.77
C GLN A 218 -22.82 -12.59 21.36
N ARG A 219 -22.97 -11.36 20.85
CA ARG A 219 -23.99 -10.39 21.30
C ARG A 219 -25.23 -10.39 20.41
N ASP A 220 -25.26 -11.24 19.39
CA ASP A 220 -26.29 -11.28 18.37
C ASP A 220 -26.90 -12.69 18.22
N THR A 221 -27.64 -12.90 17.13
CA THR A 221 -28.28 -14.17 16.78
C THR A 221 -27.59 -14.81 15.58
N LEU A 222 -27.16 -16.06 15.73
CA LEU A 222 -26.80 -16.91 14.61
C LEU A 222 -28.07 -17.41 13.90
N TYR A 223 -28.21 -17.06 12.62
CA TYR A 223 -29.34 -17.52 11.80
C TYR A 223 -28.97 -18.82 11.11
N VAL A 224 -29.63 -19.91 11.51
CA VAL A 224 -29.37 -21.26 11.01
C VAL A 224 -30.36 -21.58 9.88
N ILE A 225 -29.84 -21.77 8.67
CA ILE A 225 -30.59 -22.21 7.51
C ILE A 225 -30.58 -23.74 7.52
N ASP A 226 -31.75 -24.33 7.74
CA ASP A 226 -31.92 -25.77 7.76
C ASP A 226 -31.99 -26.34 6.34
N ARG A 227 -31.02 -27.17 6.00
CA ARG A 227 -30.89 -27.94 4.75
C ARG A 227 -30.68 -29.42 5.05
N SER A 228 -31.14 -29.88 6.20
CA SER A 228 -31.12 -31.29 6.57
C SER A 228 -32.02 -32.11 5.66
N CYS A 229 -31.78 -33.42 5.59
CA CYS A 229 -32.64 -34.32 4.84
C CYS A 229 -33.99 -34.46 5.56
N THR A 230 -35.08 -34.16 4.85
CA THR A 230 -36.46 -34.11 5.39
C THR A 230 -36.95 -35.42 6.02
N ASN A 231 -36.26 -36.53 5.75
CA ASN A 231 -36.63 -37.86 6.23
C ASN A 231 -35.89 -38.27 7.52
N ASP A 232 -34.87 -37.52 7.95
CA ASP A 232 -33.99 -37.94 9.05
C ASP A 232 -34.38 -37.32 10.39
N ILE A 233 -34.95 -36.11 10.38
CA ILE A 233 -35.19 -35.33 11.60
C ILE A 233 -36.25 -34.25 11.36
N THR A 234 -37.10 -33.99 12.36
CA THR A 234 -38.09 -32.90 12.28
C THR A 234 -37.47 -31.57 12.71
N LYS A 235 -38.09 -30.45 12.29
CA LYS A 235 -37.65 -29.11 12.67
C LYS A 235 -37.59 -28.90 14.19
N ASP A 236 -38.56 -29.43 14.93
CA ASP A 236 -38.61 -29.34 16.39
C ASP A 236 -37.47 -30.14 17.05
N GLN A 237 -37.11 -31.29 16.48
CA GLN A 237 -35.98 -32.08 16.94
C GLN A 237 -34.65 -31.35 16.67
N ILE A 238 -34.50 -30.71 15.50
CA ILE A 238 -33.31 -29.88 15.22
C ILE A 238 -33.24 -28.72 16.21
N ASP A 239 -34.35 -28.02 16.45
CA ASP A 239 -34.38 -26.90 17.39
C ASP A 239 -33.98 -27.34 18.80
N SER A 240 -34.50 -28.49 19.27
CA SER A 240 -34.12 -29.07 20.56
C SER A 240 -32.61 -29.40 20.64
N LEU A 241 -32.04 -29.93 19.56
CA LEU A 241 -30.61 -30.23 19.50
C LEU A 241 -29.75 -28.96 19.53
N TRP A 242 -30.15 -27.90 18.82
CA TRP A 242 -29.45 -26.61 18.88
C TRP A 242 -29.57 -25.96 20.26
N ALA A 243 -30.77 -25.95 20.86
CA ALA A 243 -31.00 -25.43 22.22
C ALA A 243 -30.10 -26.09 23.25
N THR A 244 -29.88 -27.40 23.12
CA THR A 244 -29.09 -28.18 24.08
C THR A 244 -27.58 -28.02 23.86
N ASN A 245 -27.12 -27.93 22.61
CA ASN A 245 -25.70 -28.09 22.26
C ASN A 245 -25.01 -26.80 21.78
N TYR A 246 -25.74 -25.71 21.55
CA TYR A 246 -25.20 -24.42 21.10
C TYR A 246 -25.39 -23.33 22.15
N GLN A 247 -24.30 -22.73 22.61
CA GLN A 247 -24.30 -21.71 23.67
C GLN A 247 -23.48 -20.46 23.31
N PHE A 248 -22.83 -20.43 22.15
CA PHE A 248 -21.92 -19.37 21.75
C PHE A 248 -22.63 -18.01 21.56
N SER A 249 -23.87 -18.02 21.05
CA SER A 249 -24.73 -16.85 20.88
C SER A 249 -26.20 -17.26 20.96
N LYS A 250 -27.14 -16.31 20.79
CA LYS A 250 -28.52 -16.70 20.51
C LYS A 250 -28.57 -17.37 19.13
N TYR A 251 -29.49 -18.29 18.89
CA TYR A 251 -29.67 -18.86 17.57
C TYR A 251 -31.13 -18.80 17.15
N ARG A 252 -31.38 -18.88 15.85
CA ARG A 252 -32.72 -19.04 15.29
C ARG A 252 -32.66 -19.84 14.00
N ILE A 253 -33.45 -20.91 13.93
CA ILE A 253 -33.64 -21.68 12.69
C ILE A 253 -34.61 -20.95 11.78
N ILE A 254 -34.23 -20.74 10.53
CA ILE A 254 -34.98 -19.94 9.55
C ILE A 254 -35.26 -20.73 8.27
N GLY A 255 -36.37 -20.38 7.61
CA GLY A 255 -36.69 -20.84 6.26
C GLY A 255 -36.02 -20.01 5.17
N ASP A 256 -36.03 -20.52 3.94
CA ASP A 256 -35.45 -19.87 2.76
C ASP A 256 -36.11 -18.52 2.43
N ASP A 257 -37.41 -18.40 2.72
CA ASP A 257 -38.22 -17.21 2.54
C ASP A 257 -37.77 -16.03 3.42
N GLU A 258 -37.20 -16.31 4.59
CA GLU A 258 -36.76 -15.28 5.54
C GLU A 258 -35.35 -14.74 5.25
N ILE A 259 -34.54 -15.46 4.46
CA ILE A 259 -33.10 -15.17 4.26
C ILE A 259 -32.89 -13.75 3.74
N SER A 260 -33.57 -13.38 2.66
CA SER A 260 -33.39 -12.07 2.01
C SER A 260 -33.78 -10.89 2.90
N THR A 261 -34.73 -11.11 3.81
CA THR A 261 -35.19 -10.12 4.79
C THR A 261 -34.18 -9.98 5.93
N ILE A 262 -33.67 -11.10 6.44
CA ILE A 262 -32.70 -11.11 7.54
C ILE A 262 -31.35 -10.54 7.09
N GLN A 263 -30.90 -10.86 5.89
CA GLN A 263 -29.65 -10.34 5.30
C GLN A 263 -29.61 -8.80 5.23
N LYS A 264 -30.77 -8.14 5.14
CA LYS A 264 -30.88 -6.67 5.12
C LYS A 264 -30.84 -6.03 6.52
N ARG A 265 -30.97 -6.81 7.60
CA ARG A 265 -30.94 -6.28 8.98
C ARG A 265 -29.53 -5.78 9.30
N GLN A 266 -29.45 -4.64 10.00
CA GLN A 266 -28.15 -4.05 10.39
C GLN A 266 -27.33 -4.97 11.31
N ASN A 267 -28.01 -5.80 12.10
CA ASN A 267 -27.42 -6.68 13.10
C ASN A 267 -27.17 -8.11 12.56
N CYS A 268 -27.40 -8.39 11.28
CA CYS A 268 -27.06 -9.70 10.74
C CYS A 268 -25.54 -9.81 10.53
N VAL A 269 -24.86 -10.58 11.38
CA VAL A 269 -23.40 -10.78 11.32
C VAL A 269 -23.03 -12.07 10.57
N HIS A 270 -23.68 -13.18 10.91
CA HIS A 270 -23.39 -14.50 10.34
C HIS A 270 -24.67 -15.31 10.12
N PHE A 271 -24.62 -16.16 9.09
CA PHE A 271 -25.52 -17.29 8.92
C PHE A 271 -24.76 -18.59 9.17
N ALA A 272 -25.49 -19.65 9.49
CA ALA A 272 -24.97 -21.00 9.40
C ALA A 272 -25.87 -21.84 8.50
N VAL A 273 -25.28 -22.65 7.63
CA VAL A 273 -26.04 -23.69 6.91
C VAL A 273 -25.86 -25.00 7.65
N PHE A 274 -26.96 -25.56 8.12
CA PHE A 274 -27.03 -26.87 8.74
C PHE A 274 -27.55 -27.88 7.71
N GLY A 275 -26.66 -28.64 7.09
CA GLY A 275 -27.05 -29.59 6.04
C GLY A 275 -26.07 -29.63 4.88
N ASN A 276 -26.60 -29.95 3.71
CA ASN A 276 -25.86 -29.88 2.46
C ASN A 276 -25.82 -28.42 1.99
N HIS A 277 -24.64 -27.81 2.02
CA HIS A 277 -24.45 -26.44 1.53
C HIS A 277 -24.39 -26.41 0.00
N TYR A 278 -24.69 -25.25 -0.60
CA TYR A 278 -24.55 -25.03 -2.05
C TYR A 278 -23.07 -25.12 -2.42
N ALA A 279 -22.60 -26.32 -2.73
CA ALA A 279 -21.31 -26.50 -3.35
C ALA A 279 -21.31 -25.75 -4.68
N GLY A 280 -20.46 -24.73 -4.81
CA GLY A 280 -20.14 -24.16 -6.11
C GLY A 280 -19.61 -25.22 -7.07
N ILE A 281 -19.50 -24.90 -8.36
CA ILE A 281 -18.89 -25.82 -9.34
C ILE A 281 -17.46 -26.15 -8.87
N GLY A 282 -17.24 -27.38 -8.41
CA GLY A 282 -15.93 -27.88 -7.94
C GLY A 282 -15.81 -28.15 -6.44
N GLU A 283 -16.80 -27.78 -5.62
CA GLU A 283 -16.76 -28.03 -4.17
C GLU A 283 -17.35 -29.41 -3.80
N PRO A 284 -16.78 -30.15 -2.84
CA PRO A 284 -17.29 -31.45 -2.45
C PRO A 284 -18.64 -31.31 -1.73
N THR A 285 -19.67 -32.01 -2.22
CA THR A 285 -20.97 -32.13 -1.53
C THR A 285 -20.78 -32.87 -0.22
N THR A 286 -20.72 -32.14 0.90
CA THR A 286 -20.60 -32.71 2.23
C THR A 286 -21.63 -32.10 3.15
N SER A 287 -22.16 -32.92 4.05
CA SER A 287 -23.15 -32.48 5.04
C SER A 287 -22.46 -32.06 6.32
N GLY A 288 -22.85 -30.93 6.87
CA GLY A 288 -22.32 -30.42 8.12
C GLY A 288 -22.84 -29.04 8.47
N ILE A 289 -22.05 -28.31 9.25
CA ILE A 289 -22.34 -26.92 9.64
C ILE A 289 -21.34 -26.00 8.94
N TYR A 290 -21.84 -25.15 8.06
CA TYR A 290 -21.05 -24.13 7.37
C TYR A 290 -21.31 -22.78 8.00
N LEU A 291 -20.27 -22.05 8.36
CA LEU A 291 -20.38 -20.67 8.81
C LEU A 291 -20.28 -19.75 7.60
N LEU A 292 -21.23 -18.83 7.47
CA LEU A 292 -21.31 -17.88 6.38
C LEU A 292 -21.24 -16.45 6.90
N ASP A 293 -20.77 -15.54 6.07
CA ASP A 293 -20.90 -14.11 6.32
C ASP A 293 -22.36 -13.65 6.08
N LYS A 294 -22.61 -12.36 6.34
CA LYS A 294 -23.88 -11.69 6.03
C LYS A 294 -24.36 -11.91 4.58
N ASN A 295 -23.44 -12.10 3.63
CA ASN A 295 -23.75 -12.24 2.21
C ASN A 295 -23.91 -13.70 1.77
N LEU A 296 -24.00 -14.64 2.72
CA LEU A 296 -24.12 -16.08 2.49
C LEU A 296 -22.89 -16.71 1.83
N ILE A 297 -21.73 -16.06 1.94
CA ILE A 297 -20.45 -16.59 1.44
C ILE A 297 -19.75 -17.32 2.59
N ASN A 298 -19.18 -18.49 2.31
CA ASN A 298 -18.38 -19.24 3.28
C ASN A 298 -17.28 -18.35 3.85
N VAL A 299 -17.20 -18.26 5.18
CA VAL A 299 -16.07 -17.59 5.80
C VAL A 299 -14.84 -18.47 5.70
N GLU A 300 -13.69 -17.90 5.32
CA GLU A 300 -12.45 -18.65 5.14
C GLU A 300 -11.55 -18.58 6.38
N TYR A 301 -10.30 -19.05 6.25
CA TYR A 301 -9.30 -18.89 7.31
C TYR A 301 -9.25 -17.42 7.79
N PRO A 302 -9.18 -17.16 9.11
CA PRO A 302 -9.00 -18.10 10.22
C PRO A 302 -10.29 -18.64 10.87
N TYR A 303 -11.47 -18.43 10.30
CA TYR A 303 -12.74 -18.91 10.86
C TYR A 303 -12.85 -20.46 10.85
N PRO A 304 -13.72 -21.05 11.70
CA PRO A 304 -14.10 -22.45 11.57
C PRO A 304 -15.16 -22.61 10.48
N ALA A 305 -14.73 -22.47 9.22
CA ALA A 305 -15.58 -22.43 8.02
C ALA A 305 -16.60 -23.58 7.93
N PHE A 306 -16.16 -24.81 8.22
CA PHE A 306 -16.95 -26.02 8.08
C PHE A 306 -16.71 -26.96 9.26
N THR A 307 -17.79 -27.44 9.88
CA THR A 307 -17.79 -28.51 10.88
C THR A 307 -18.50 -29.73 10.33
N ARG A 308 -17.73 -30.80 10.09
CA ARG A 308 -18.25 -32.07 9.60
C ARG A 308 -19.07 -32.77 10.68
N ILE A 309 -20.22 -33.31 10.29
CA ILE A 309 -21.01 -34.23 11.11
C ILE A 309 -20.67 -35.66 10.65
N THR A 310 -20.09 -36.47 11.54
CA THR A 310 -19.69 -37.84 11.25
C THR A 310 -20.87 -38.81 11.36
N GLY A 311 -20.80 -39.97 10.71
CA GLY A 311 -21.79 -41.05 10.86
C GLY A 311 -22.97 -41.05 9.88
N GLY A 312 -23.10 -40.02 9.03
CA GLY A 312 -24.10 -39.96 7.96
C GLY A 312 -23.58 -40.33 6.57
N THR A 313 -24.48 -40.34 5.58
CA THR A 313 -24.07 -40.40 4.16
C THR A 313 -23.49 -39.04 3.73
N ARG A 314 -22.91 -38.93 2.53
CA ARG A 314 -22.37 -37.65 2.05
C ARG A 314 -23.41 -36.51 2.05
N LYS A 315 -24.70 -36.83 1.95
CA LYS A 315 -25.81 -35.88 1.77
C LYS A 315 -26.73 -35.71 2.98
N CYS A 316 -26.68 -36.63 3.95
CA CYS A 316 -27.65 -36.71 5.03
C CYS A 316 -26.98 -37.05 6.37
N PHE A 317 -27.63 -36.69 7.47
CA PHE A 317 -27.10 -36.88 8.82
C PHE A 317 -27.44 -38.28 9.32
N GLY A 318 -26.49 -39.00 9.92
CA GLY A 318 -26.70 -40.41 10.26
C GLY A 318 -27.63 -40.67 11.45
N SER A 319 -27.52 -39.86 12.51
CA SER A 319 -28.33 -40.00 13.73
C SER A 319 -28.43 -38.68 14.50
N MET A 320 -29.42 -38.56 15.38
CA MET A 320 -29.57 -37.40 16.29
C MET A 320 -28.34 -37.20 17.20
N GLU A 321 -27.72 -38.28 17.66
CA GLU A 321 -26.49 -38.23 18.45
C GLU A 321 -25.33 -37.60 17.67
N ASN A 322 -25.14 -38.01 16.41
CA ASN A 322 -24.12 -37.43 15.54
C ASN A 322 -24.36 -35.94 15.30
N ILE A 323 -25.62 -35.53 15.13
CA ILE A 323 -26.01 -34.13 14.98
C ILE A 323 -25.67 -33.34 16.25
N ALA A 324 -26.03 -33.85 17.42
CA ALA A 324 -25.74 -33.23 18.72
C ALA A 324 -24.23 -32.98 18.89
N ILE A 325 -23.42 -34.00 18.62
CA ILE A 325 -21.95 -33.92 18.66
C ILE A 325 -21.45 -32.88 17.67
N GLY A 326 -21.99 -32.84 16.45
CA GLY A 326 -21.66 -31.86 15.43
C GLY A 326 -21.88 -30.42 15.86
N ILE A 327 -23.05 -30.13 16.43
CA ILE A 327 -23.41 -28.80 16.95
C ILE A 327 -22.49 -28.43 18.12
N PHE A 328 -22.23 -29.35 19.04
CA PHE A 328 -21.31 -29.14 20.17
C PHE A 328 -19.88 -28.84 19.71
N ILE A 329 -19.36 -29.57 18.73
CA ILE A 329 -18.04 -29.30 18.14
C ILE A 329 -18.00 -27.93 17.48
N PHE A 330 -19.04 -27.57 16.71
CA PHE A 330 -19.14 -26.26 16.07
C PHE A 330 -19.12 -25.13 17.09
N ASN A 331 -19.94 -25.24 18.15
CA ASN A 331 -19.96 -24.32 19.29
C ASN A 331 -18.56 -24.14 19.91
N ASN A 332 -17.89 -25.25 20.23
CA ASN A 332 -16.56 -25.20 20.84
C ASN A 332 -15.50 -24.60 19.90
N ARG A 333 -15.60 -24.82 18.60
CA ARG A 333 -14.67 -24.23 17.62
C ARG A 333 -14.84 -22.72 17.53
N LEU A 334 -16.05 -22.19 17.63
CA LEU A 334 -16.29 -20.74 17.71
C LEU A 334 -15.66 -20.18 19.00
N SER A 335 -15.91 -20.81 20.15
CA SER A 335 -15.33 -20.40 21.44
C SER A 335 -13.81 -20.43 21.44
N LYS A 336 -13.19 -21.49 20.90
CA LYS A 336 -11.73 -21.64 20.79
C LYS A 336 -11.08 -20.61 19.85
N LYS A 337 -11.83 -19.97 18.96
CA LYS A 337 -11.29 -18.92 18.08
C LYS A 337 -11.26 -17.55 18.75
N LEU A 338 -11.98 -17.39 19.86
CA LEU A 338 -11.98 -16.17 20.67
C LEU A 338 -10.98 -16.19 21.83
N ASN A 339 -10.71 -17.37 22.40
CA ASN A 339 -9.78 -17.58 23.51
C ASN A 339 -8.36 -17.90 23.01
#